data_AF-A0A7C1ZBJ5-F1
#
_entry.id   AF-A0A7C1ZBJ5-F1
#
_cell.length_a   1.000
_cell.length_b   1.000
_cell.length_c   1.000
_cell.angle_alpha   90.00
_cell.angle_beta   90.00
_cell.angle_gamma   90.00
#
_symmetry.space_group_name_H-M   'P 1'
#
loop_
_entity.id
_entity.type
_entity.pdbx_description
1 polymer ?
#
loop_
_entity_poly.entity_id
_entity_poly.type
_entity_poly.pdbx_seq_one_letter_code
_entity_poly.pdbx_strand_id
1 'polypeptide(L)'
;GGVHISAVERNPLTYEHIQPELVGNYRRILISDLAGRSAIKRKAAEFGIELSTTDPVARQVLEEIKERENQGFQYEAAEGSFELLLHKALGQYKKYFELIGFRVIDQKTSEHDTPVSEATIMVKVGGRVEHTAALGNGPVNALDNALRKALEKFYPALKEVRLSDYKVRVLPGSDGTASKVRVLIQSMDTKSTWGTVGVSEDILEASWQALVDSINYKMFKDGKESKKEK
;
A
#
# COMPACT_ATOMS: atom_id res chain seq x y z
N GLY A 1 6.72 10.28 -18.06
CA GLY A 1 7.30 10.24 -16.70
C GLY A 1 8.80 10.42 -16.70
N GLY A 2 9.58 9.44 -17.20
CA GLY A 2 11.03 9.36 -16.96
C GLY A 2 11.92 10.42 -17.63
N VAL A 3 11.54 10.94 -18.81
CA VAL A 3 12.35 11.94 -19.55
C VAL A 3 12.47 13.24 -18.77
N HIS A 4 11.38 13.68 -18.14
CA HIS A 4 11.35 14.93 -17.37
C HIS A 4 12.21 14.82 -16.11
N ILE A 5 12.19 13.67 -15.44
CA ILE A 5 13.03 13.42 -14.25
C ILE A 5 14.51 13.56 -14.63
N SER A 6 14.97 12.88 -15.69
CA SER A 6 16.39 12.97 -16.10
C SER A 6 16.81 14.37 -16.56
N ALA A 7 15.90 15.18 -17.08
CA ALA A 7 16.21 16.53 -17.55
C ALA A 7 16.25 17.54 -16.38
N VAL A 8 15.28 17.45 -15.45
CA VAL A 8 15.29 18.20 -14.18
C VAL A 8 16.56 17.89 -13.38
N GLU A 9 17.03 16.64 -13.41
CA GLU A 9 18.28 16.25 -12.74
C GLU A 9 19.52 16.95 -13.29
N ARG A 10 19.60 17.11 -14.61
CA ARG A 10 20.76 17.74 -15.26
C ARG A 10 20.72 19.25 -15.15
N ASN A 11 19.53 19.82 -15.32
CA ASN A 11 19.32 21.26 -15.21
C ASN A 11 17.88 21.55 -14.76
N PRO A 12 17.63 21.76 -13.46
CA PRO A 12 16.30 22.04 -12.92
C PRO A 12 15.60 23.22 -13.60
N LEU A 13 16.36 24.25 -14.01
CA LEU A 13 15.83 25.47 -14.64
C LEU A 13 15.12 25.21 -15.98
N THR A 14 15.29 24.03 -16.57
CA THR A 14 14.60 23.64 -17.81
C THR A 14 13.13 23.31 -17.61
N TYR A 15 12.69 23.04 -16.37
CA TYR A 15 11.29 22.72 -16.04
C TYR A 15 10.77 23.44 -14.79
N GLU A 16 11.66 23.94 -13.94
CA GLU A 16 11.33 24.65 -12.70
C GLU A 16 11.70 26.12 -12.82
N HIS A 17 10.67 26.99 -12.84
CA HIS A 17 10.87 28.44 -12.88
C HIS A 17 11.55 28.98 -11.61
N ILE A 18 11.31 28.33 -10.48
CA ILE A 18 11.90 28.64 -9.18
C ILE A 18 12.16 27.32 -8.44
N GLN A 19 13.18 27.30 -7.58
CA GLN A 19 13.42 26.15 -6.69
C GLN A 19 12.20 25.94 -5.77
N PRO A 20 11.60 24.74 -5.73
CA PRO A 20 10.40 24.46 -4.93
C PRO A 20 10.55 24.86 -3.46
N GLU A 21 11.74 24.71 -2.91
CA GLU A 21 12.06 24.96 -1.50
C GLU A 21 11.88 26.44 -1.12
N LEU A 22 12.03 27.36 -2.09
CA LEU A 22 11.85 28.80 -1.87
C LEU A 22 10.39 29.20 -1.63
N VAL A 23 9.44 28.33 -1.99
CA VAL A 23 8.00 28.55 -1.78
C VAL A 23 7.39 27.54 -0.81
N GLY A 24 8.23 26.88 0.01
CA GLY A 24 7.80 25.87 0.98
C GLY A 24 7.31 24.56 0.35
N ASN A 25 7.65 24.32 -0.92
CA ASN A 25 7.37 23.09 -1.63
C ASN A 25 8.65 22.25 -1.72
N TYR A 26 8.55 21.02 -2.24
CA TYR A 26 9.70 20.16 -2.46
C TYR A 26 9.51 19.32 -3.72
N ARG A 27 10.63 18.99 -4.36
CA ARG A 27 10.60 18.12 -5.54
C ARG A 27 10.13 16.71 -5.14
N ARG A 28 9.13 16.20 -5.85
CA ARG A 28 8.64 14.82 -5.69
C ARG A 28 8.95 14.00 -6.92
N ILE A 29 9.47 12.80 -6.71
CA ILE A 29 9.68 11.83 -7.78
C ILE A 29 8.52 10.85 -7.75
N LEU A 30 7.75 10.87 -8.83
CA LEU A 30 6.58 10.01 -9.02
C LEU A 30 7.04 8.72 -9.70
N ILE A 31 6.62 7.59 -9.15
CA ILE A 31 6.85 6.27 -9.74
C ILE A 31 5.67 5.91 -10.64
N SER A 32 5.99 5.53 -11.88
CA SER A 32 5.04 5.12 -12.93
C SER A 32 5.70 4.10 -13.88
N ASP A 33 4.91 3.46 -14.73
CA ASP A 33 5.33 2.61 -15.86
C ASP A 33 6.31 3.29 -16.82
N LEU A 34 6.16 4.61 -16.98
CA LEU A 34 7.04 5.48 -17.77
C LEU A 34 8.32 5.87 -17.03
N ALA A 35 8.53 5.40 -15.79
CA ALA A 35 9.74 5.66 -15.03
C ALA A 35 10.91 4.83 -15.56
N GLY A 36 12.10 5.43 -15.59
CA GLY A 36 13.34 4.70 -15.89
C GLY A 36 13.95 4.06 -14.65
N ARG A 37 14.98 3.22 -14.82
CA ARG A 37 15.75 2.64 -13.70
C ARG A 37 16.33 3.70 -12.76
N SER A 38 16.69 4.87 -13.30
CA SER A 38 17.18 6.01 -12.52
C SER A 38 16.15 6.52 -11.51
N ALA A 39 14.87 6.57 -11.90
CA ALA A 39 13.79 6.99 -11.01
C ALA A 39 13.56 5.97 -9.88
N ILE A 40 13.58 4.66 -10.19
CA ILE A 40 13.52 3.60 -9.16
C ILE A 40 14.66 3.72 -8.17
N LYS A 41 15.90 3.85 -8.66
CA LYS A 41 17.08 4.04 -7.81
C LYS A 41 16.94 5.26 -6.91
N ARG A 42 16.48 6.39 -7.46
CA ARG A 42 16.34 7.63 -6.70
C ARG A 42 15.28 7.51 -5.61
N LYS A 43 14.13 6.95 -5.94
CA LYS A 43 13.06 6.73 -4.96
C LYS A 43 13.47 5.72 -3.90
N ALA A 44 14.23 4.69 -4.26
CA ALA A 44 14.82 3.75 -3.31
C ALA A 44 15.77 4.45 -2.31
N ALA A 45 16.55 5.43 -2.77
CA ALA A 45 17.43 6.22 -1.90
C ALA A 45 16.66 7.05 -0.85
N GLU A 46 15.44 7.52 -1.16
CA GLU A 46 14.57 8.18 -0.17
C GLU A 46 14.19 7.24 1.00
N PHE A 47 14.18 5.93 0.77
CA PHE A 47 13.95 4.89 1.78
C PHE A 47 15.25 4.37 2.43
N GLY A 48 16.40 4.97 2.10
CA GLY A 48 17.71 4.53 2.55
C GLY A 48 18.21 3.25 1.87
N ILE A 49 17.71 2.94 0.67
CA ILE A 49 18.13 1.78 -0.13
C ILE A 49 19.07 2.26 -1.24
N GLU A 50 20.32 1.84 -1.17
CA GLU A 50 21.31 2.12 -2.22
C GLU A 50 21.27 1.05 -3.31
N LEU A 51 20.74 1.39 -4.48
CA LEU A 51 20.77 0.54 -5.67
C LEU A 51 21.87 1.02 -6.64
N SER A 52 22.61 0.08 -7.24
CA SER A 52 23.50 0.42 -8.35
C SER A 52 22.70 0.68 -9.64
N THR A 53 23.27 1.38 -10.63
CA THR A 53 22.58 1.63 -11.92
C THR A 53 22.46 0.36 -12.76
N THR A 54 23.35 -0.61 -12.54
CA THR A 54 23.33 -1.95 -13.15
C THR A 54 22.64 -2.98 -12.27
N ASP A 55 21.98 -2.54 -11.19
CA ASP A 55 21.37 -3.45 -10.23
C ASP A 55 20.23 -4.25 -10.89
N PRO A 56 20.31 -5.59 -10.91
CA PRO A 56 19.21 -6.40 -11.41
C PRO A 56 17.90 -6.14 -10.66
N VAL A 57 17.96 -5.72 -9.39
CA VAL A 57 16.80 -5.38 -8.57
C VAL A 57 16.03 -4.20 -9.16
N ALA A 58 16.73 -3.14 -9.58
CA ALA A 58 16.07 -1.97 -10.16
C ALA A 58 15.33 -2.31 -11.46
N ARG A 59 15.86 -3.27 -12.24
CA ARG A 59 15.20 -3.79 -13.43
C ARG A 59 13.97 -4.64 -13.06
N GLN A 60 14.12 -5.56 -12.12
CA GLN A 60 13.03 -6.44 -11.68
C GLN A 60 11.84 -5.63 -11.12
N VAL A 61 12.12 -4.63 -10.28
CA VAL A 61 11.10 -3.75 -9.70
C VAL A 61 10.39 -2.94 -10.78
N LEU A 62 11.12 -2.45 -11.78
CA LEU A 62 10.52 -1.74 -12.91
C LEU A 62 9.62 -2.64 -13.75
N GLU A 63 10.02 -3.89 -14.00
CA GLU A 63 9.21 -4.88 -14.73
C GLU A 63 7.93 -5.22 -13.95
N GLU A 64 8.02 -5.45 -12.64
CA GLU A 64 6.83 -5.70 -11.79
C GLU A 64 5.91 -4.47 -11.74
N ILE A 65 6.42 -3.24 -11.63
CA ILE A 65 5.59 -2.03 -11.66
C ILE A 65 4.81 -1.94 -12.96
N LYS A 66 5.46 -2.16 -14.10
CA LYS A 66 4.79 -2.11 -15.40
C LYS A 66 3.65 -3.12 -15.49
N GLU A 67 3.89 -4.34 -15.03
CA GLU A 67 2.87 -5.39 -15.00
C GLU A 67 1.69 -5.00 -14.10
N ARG A 68 1.98 -4.51 -12.89
CA ARG A 68 0.97 -4.05 -11.93
C ARG A 68 0.18 -2.85 -12.45
N GLU A 69 0.82 -1.86 -13.05
CA GLU A 69 0.12 -0.68 -13.59
C GLU A 69 -0.76 -1.03 -14.79
N ASN A 70 -0.34 -1.99 -15.63
CA ASN A 70 -1.21 -2.57 -16.66
C ASN A 70 -2.45 -3.25 -16.07
N GLN A 71 -2.34 -3.81 -14.87
CA GLN A 71 -3.47 -4.37 -14.13
C GLN A 71 -4.33 -3.29 -13.43
N GLY A 72 -3.84 -2.06 -13.33
CA GLY A 72 -4.57 -0.90 -12.79
C GLY A 72 -3.98 -0.28 -11.53
N PHE A 73 -2.86 -0.80 -11.02
CA PHE A 73 -2.20 -0.25 -9.83
C PHE A 73 -1.69 1.17 -10.09
N GLN A 74 -1.52 1.96 -9.02
CA GLN A 74 -0.91 3.29 -9.10
C GLN A 74 -0.02 3.50 -7.87
N TYR A 75 1.28 3.41 -8.06
CA TYR A 75 2.26 3.50 -6.97
C TYR A 75 2.59 4.93 -6.56
N GLU A 76 2.24 5.91 -7.39
CA GLU A 76 2.42 7.35 -7.11
C GLU A 76 1.83 7.79 -5.76
N ALA A 77 0.64 7.29 -5.42
CA ALA A 77 -0.06 7.59 -4.17
C ALA A 77 0.05 6.46 -3.14
N ALA A 78 0.92 5.47 -3.39
CA ALA A 78 1.04 4.25 -2.60
C ALA A 78 2.50 3.89 -2.30
N GLU A 79 3.24 4.86 -1.75
CA GLU A 79 4.66 4.74 -1.44
C GLU A 79 4.97 3.57 -0.48
N GLY A 80 4.06 3.24 0.44
CA GLY A 80 4.22 2.10 1.34
C GLY A 80 4.21 0.76 0.59
N SER A 81 3.28 0.59 -0.35
CA SER A 81 3.25 -0.59 -1.24
C SER A 81 4.48 -0.66 -2.13
N PHE A 82 4.99 0.49 -2.60
CA PHE A 82 6.20 0.55 -3.40
C PHE A 82 7.47 0.19 -2.59
N GLU A 83 7.62 0.72 -1.36
CA GLU A 83 8.77 0.37 -0.50
C GLU A 83 8.74 -1.14 -0.13
N LEU A 84 7.56 -1.71 0.14
CA LEU A 84 7.42 -3.15 0.36
C LEU A 84 7.85 -3.97 -0.87
N LEU A 85 7.48 -3.51 -2.07
CA LEU A 85 7.88 -4.15 -3.32
C LEU A 85 9.41 -4.12 -3.50
N LEU A 86 10.07 -2.99 -3.20
CA LEU A 86 11.53 -2.88 -3.21
C LEU A 86 12.18 -3.89 -2.26
N HIS A 87 11.72 -3.95 -1.00
CA HIS A 87 12.27 -4.90 -0.03
C HIS A 87 12.01 -6.36 -0.43
N LYS A 88 10.90 -6.65 -1.11
CA LYS A 88 10.63 -7.98 -1.66
C LYS A 88 11.63 -8.36 -2.75
N ALA A 89 11.93 -7.45 -3.68
CA ALA A 89 12.91 -7.69 -4.72
C ALA A 89 14.34 -7.83 -4.17
N LEU A 90 14.64 -7.20 -3.04
CA LEU A 90 15.91 -7.33 -2.31
C LEU A 90 16.01 -8.59 -1.44
N GLY A 91 14.96 -9.42 -1.36
CA GLY A 91 14.90 -10.58 -0.46
C GLY A 91 14.84 -10.22 1.03
N GLN A 92 14.50 -8.97 1.35
CA GLN A 92 14.41 -8.43 2.72
C GLN A 92 12.97 -8.38 3.24
N TYR A 93 12.00 -8.76 2.42
CA TYR A 93 10.61 -8.79 2.81
C TYR A 93 10.35 -9.88 3.85
N LYS A 94 9.71 -9.49 4.95
CA LYS A 94 9.24 -10.40 6.00
C LYS A 94 7.73 -10.50 5.90
N LYS A 95 7.23 -11.73 5.80
CA LYS A 95 5.81 -12.03 5.94
C LYS A 95 5.48 -12.07 7.44
N TYR A 96 4.74 -11.08 7.93
CA TYR A 96 4.39 -10.98 9.35
C TYR A 96 3.22 -11.90 9.73
N PHE A 97 2.28 -12.08 8.82
CA PHE A 97 1.13 -12.96 8.99
C PHE A 97 0.70 -13.55 7.65
N GLU A 98 -0.09 -14.61 7.69
CA GLU A 98 -0.65 -15.27 6.51
C GLU A 98 -2.17 -15.27 6.61
N LEU A 99 -2.87 -14.91 5.53
CA LEU A 99 -4.30 -15.17 5.43
C LEU A 99 -4.53 -16.67 5.23
N ILE A 100 -5.39 -17.25 6.06
CA ILE A 100 -5.95 -18.58 5.82
C ILE A 100 -7.27 -18.44 5.06
N GLY A 101 -8.08 -17.44 5.42
CA GLY A 101 -9.30 -17.09 4.70
C GLY A 101 -10.10 -16.04 5.47
N PHE A 102 -11.02 -15.39 4.77
CA PHE A 102 -12.02 -14.51 5.38
C PHE A 102 -13.39 -14.77 4.77
N ARG A 103 -14.43 -14.40 5.51
CA ARG A 103 -15.81 -14.34 5.05
C ARG A 103 -16.40 -13.02 5.51
N VAL A 104 -17.06 -12.31 4.61
CA VAL A 104 -17.79 -11.10 4.93
C VAL A 104 -19.26 -11.31 4.59
N ILE A 105 -20.14 -10.95 5.51
CA ILE A 105 -21.59 -11.00 5.35
C ILE A 105 -22.08 -9.57 5.46
N ASP A 106 -22.81 -9.10 4.45
CA ASP A 106 -23.50 -7.82 4.48
C ASP A 106 -24.99 -8.07 4.28
N GLN A 107 -25.81 -7.63 5.23
CA GLN A 107 -27.22 -7.95 5.28
C GLN A 107 -28.06 -6.70 5.52
N LYS A 108 -29.10 -6.54 4.68
CA LYS A 108 -30.16 -5.55 4.86
C LYS A 108 -31.51 -6.28 4.86
N THR A 109 -32.25 -6.21 5.96
CA THR A 109 -33.48 -6.99 6.19
C THR A 109 -34.74 -6.33 5.62
N SER A 110 -34.73 -5.01 5.47
CA SER A 110 -35.82 -4.25 4.85
C SER A 110 -35.27 -2.98 4.21
N GLU A 111 -36.06 -2.30 3.37
CA GLU A 111 -35.67 -1.07 2.68
C GLU A 111 -35.23 0.06 3.62
N HIS A 112 -35.78 0.10 4.84
CA HIS A 112 -35.54 1.14 5.83
C HIS A 112 -34.44 0.78 6.85
N ASP A 113 -34.01 -0.48 6.89
CA ASP A 113 -32.94 -0.89 7.80
C ASP A 113 -31.57 -0.44 7.30
N THR A 114 -30.70 -0.10 8.25
CA THR A 114 -29.28 0.08 7.94
C THR A 114 -28.64 -1.29 7.69
N PRO A 115 -27.78 -1.42 6.66
CA PRO A 115 -27.02 -2.65 6.45
C PRO A 115 -26.17 -2.99 7.68
N VAL A 116 -26.15 -4.28 8.04
CA VAL A 116 -25.29 -4.84 9.07
C VAL A 116 -24.22 -5.67 8.38
N SER A 117 -22.96 -5.28 8.58
CA SER A 117 -21.82 -6.00 8.04
C SER A 117 -21.01 -6.68 9.15
N GLU A 118 -20.71 -7.96 8.96
CA GLU A 118 -19.83 -8.77 9.80
C GLU A 118 -18.73 -9.39 8.95
N ALA A 119 -17.49 -9.35 9.44
CA ALA A 119 -16.40 -10.11 8.86
C ALA A 119 -15.85 -11.11 9.87
N THR A 120 -15.59 -12.32 9.38
CA THR A 120 -14.87 -13.39 10.07
C THR A 120 -13.56 -13.62 9.33
N ILE A 121 -12.43 -13.65 10.04
CA ILE A 121 -11.10 -13.85 9.44
C ILE A 121 -10.29 -14.88 10.21
N MET A 122 -9.53 -15.68 9.46
CA MET A 122 -8.51 -16.58 9.98
C MET A 122 -7.14 -16.17 9.46
N VAL A 123 -6.20 -15.91 10.38
CA VAL A 123 -4.81 -15.59 10.05
C VAL A 123 -3.85 -16.48 10.82
N LYS A 124 -2.66 -16.68 10.26
CA LYS A 124 -1.56 -17.41 10.90
C LYS A 124 -0.41 -16.46 11.22
N VAL A 125 0.01 -16.41 12.47
CA VAL A 125 1.15 -15.61 12.96
C VAL A 125 2.12 -16.54 13.69
N GLY A 126 3.35 -16.69 13.17
CA GLY A 126 4.38 -17.52 13.81
C GLY A 126 3.94 -18.97 14.11
N GLY A 127 3.14 -19.57 13.23
CA GLY A 127 2.61 -20.93 13.41
C GLY A 127 1.29 -21.01 14.18
N ARG A 128 0.86 -19.94 14.86
CA ARG A 128 -0.41 -19.88 15.59
C ARG A 128 -1.53 -19.36 14.70
N VAL A 129 -2.67 -20.04 14.72
CA VAL A 129 -3.87 -19.62 13.99
C VAL A 129 -4.77 -18.84 14.93
N GLU A 130 -5.17 -17.64 14.50
CA GLU A 130 -6.23 -16.87 15.15
C GLU A 130 -7.46 -16.83 14.25
N HIS A 131 -8.62 -16.91 14.89
CA HIS A 131 -9.91 -16.81 14.26
C HIS A 131 -10.72 -15.74 14.99
N THR A 132 -11.03 -14.66 14.30
CA THR A 132 -11.75 -13.52 14.88
C THR A 132 -12.92 -13.10 14.01
N ALA A 133 -13.92 -12.51 14.64
CA ALA A 133 -15.00 -11.81 13.95
C ALA A 133 -15.19 -10.41 14.53
N ALA A 134 -15.65 -9.49 13.69
CA ALA A 134 -16.01 -8.14 14.06
C ALA A 134 -17.13 -7.58 13.17
N LEU A 135 -17.96 -6.73 13.76
CA LEU A 135 -18.90 -5.88 13.04
C LEU A 135 -18.20 -4.64 12.51
N GLY A 136 -18.80 -3.98 11.52
CA GLY A 136 -18.33 -2.70 11.02
C GLY A 136 -19.40 -1.94 10.27
N ASN A 137 -19.12 -0.65 10.04
CA ASN A 137 -19.96 0.23 9.24
C ASN A 137 -19.70 -0.02 7.75
N GLY A 138 -20.16 -1.18 7.26
CA GLY A 138 -19.88 -1.67 5.92
C GLY A 138 -18.86 -2.82 5.90
N PRO A 139 -18.80 -3.58 4.80
CA PRO A 139 -18.06 -4.84 4.73
C PRO A 139 -16.53 -4.64 4.81
N VAL A 140 -16.00 -3.56 4.24
CA VAL A 140 -14.57 -3.23 4.31
C VAL A 140 -14.16 -2.86 5.75
N ASN A 141 -14.99 -2.09 6.47
CA ASN A 141 -14.70 -1.73 7.85
C ASN A 141 -14.79 -2.95 8.78
N ALA A 142 -15.77 -3.83 8.56
CA ALA A 142 -15.87 -5.08 9.32
C ALA A 142 -14.59 -5.94 9.12
N LEU A 143 -14.10 -6.05 7.88
CA LEU A 143 -12.87 -6.77 7.55
C LEU A 143 -11.63 -6.18 8.24
N ASP A 144 -11.46 -4.85 8.20
CA ASP A 144 -10.36 -4.16 8.89
C ASP A 144 -10.42 -4.40 10.41
N ASN A 145 -11.59 -4.24 11.02
CA ASN A 145 -11.79 -4.47 12.46
C ASN A 145 -11.45 -5.92 12.85
N ALA A 146 -11.90 -6.90 12.05
CA ALA A 146 -11.65 -8.31 12.31
C ALA A 146 -10.16 -8.65 12.19
N LEU A 147 -9.48 -8.11 11.16
CA LEU A 147 -8.05 -8.28 10.93
C LEU A 147 -7.22 -7.67 12.06
N ARG A 148 -7.51 -6.43 12.46
CA ARG A 148 -6.84 -5.76 13.58
C ARG A 148 -7.01 -6.54 14.88
N LYS A 149 -8.23 -6.98 15.17
CA LYS A 149 -8.54 -7.81 16.35
C LYS A 149 -7.73 -9.12 16.36
N ALA A 150 -7.46 -9.72 15.20
CA ALA A 150 -6.61 -10.91 15.12
C ALA A 150 -5.13 -10.61 15.38
N LEU A 151 -4.63 -9.49 14.84
CA LEU A 151 -3.21 -9.17 14.84
C LEU A 151 -2.74 -8.40 16.08
N GLU A 152 -3.59 -7.61 16.73
CA GLU A 152 -3.23 -6.77 17.89
C GLU A 152 -2.65 -7.57 19.06
N LYS A 153 -3.05 -8.83 19.23
CA LYS A 153 -2.49 -9.73 20.25
C LYS A 153 -0.99 -10.01 20.05
N PHE A 154 -0.54 -10.01 18.79
CA PHE A 154 0.85 -10.29 18.39
C PHE A 154 1.63 -9.00 18.16
N TYR A 155 0.94 -7.95 17.73
CA TYR A 155 1.52 -6.67 17.35
C TYR A 155 0.73 -5.51 17.99
N PRO A 156 0.93 -5.22 19.29
CA PRO A 156 0.18 -4.18 20.00
C PRO A 156 0.29 -2.78 19.40
N ALA A 157 1.39 -2.48 18.69
CA ALA A 157 1.62 -1.22 17.99
C ALA A 157 0.55 -0.91 16.91
N LEU A 158 -0.19 -1.91 16.44
CA LEU A 158 -1.30 -1.70 15.50
C LEU A 158 -2.45 -0.85 16.07
N LYS A 159 -2.56 -0.75 17.41
CA LYS A 159 -3.55 0.12 18.06
C LYS A 159 -3.35 1.60 17.75
N GLU A 160 -2.14 2.00 17.39
CA GLU A 160 -1.83 3.38 17.02
C GLU A 160 -2.17 3.69 15.55
N VAL A 161 -2.38 2.66 14.73
CA VAL A 161 -2.63 2.81 13.30
C VAL A 161 -4.09 3.13 13.06
N ARG A 162 -4.37 4.22 12.35
CA ARG A 162 -5.71 4.57 11.87
C ARG A 162 -5.73 4.81 10.36
N LEU A 163 -6.85 4.47 9.73
CA LEU A 163 -7.11 4.82 8.33
C LEU A 163 -7.55 6.29 8.27
N SER A 164 -6.78 7.14 7.58
CA SER A 164 -7.09 8.57 7.43
C SER A 164 -7.83 8.90 6.14
N ASP A 165 -7.69 8.07 5.10
CA ASP A 165 -8.34 8.26 3.81
C ASP A 165 -8.57 6.90 3.13
N TYR A 166 -9.67 6.79 2.38
CA TYR A 166 -10.06 5.59 1.65
C TYR A 166 -10.72 6.00 0.33
N LYS A 167 -10.10 5.63 -0.79
CA LYS A 167 -10.54 6.01 -2.14
C LYS A 167 -10.67 4.79 -3.02
N VAL A 168 -11.85 4.62 -3.61
CA VAL A 168 -12.12 3.60 -4.62
C VAL A 168 -12.24 4.28 -5.97
N ARG A 169 -11.58 3.73 -6.99
CA ARG A 169 -11.70 4.15 -8.37
C ARG A 169 -12.06 2.93 -9.21
N VAL A 170 -13.20 2.99 -9.88
CA VAL A 170 -13.52 2.03 -10.94
C VAL A 170 -12.59 2.32 -12.11
N LEU A 171 -11.89 1.30 -12.58
CA LEU A 171 -10.98 1.44 -13.70
C LEU A 171 -11.79 1.42 -15.01
N PRO A 172 -11.41 2.22 -16.02
CA PRO A 172 -12.11 2.25 -17.30
C PRO A 172 -12.15 0.85 -17.95
N GLY A 173 -13.32 0.49 -18.49
CA GLY A 173 -13.56 -0.80 -19.15
C GLY A 173 -15.02 -0.91 -19.61
N SER A 174 -15.34 -1.97 -20.34
CA SER A 174 -16.71 -2.26 -20.81
C SER A 174 -17.55 -3.10 -19.84
N ASP A 175 -16.95 -3.54 -18.73
CA ASP A 175 -17.48 -4.66 -17.95
C ASP A 175 -18.44 -4.25 -16.83
N GLY A 176 -18.76 -2.95 -16.73
CA GLY A 176 -19.76 -2.43 -15.79
C GLY A 176 -19.44 -2.79 -14.34
N THR A 177 -20.34 -3.50 -13.67
CA THR A 177 -20.16 -3.95 -12.27
C THR A 177 -19.07 -5.01 -12.09
N ALA A 178 -18.59 -5.62 -13.17
CA ALA A 178 -17.45 -6.55 -13.16
C ALA A 178 -16.11 -5.85 -13.44
N SER A 179 -16.11 -4.52 -13.55
CA SER A 179 -14.88 -3.76 -13.79
C SER A 179 -13.93 -3.86 -12.59
N LYS A 180 -12.63 -3.90 -12.87
CA LYS A 180 -11.60 -3.78 -11.85
C LYS A 180 -11.76 -2.48 -11.07
N VAL A 181 -11.57 -2.57 -9.76
CA VAL A 181 -11.50 -1.42 -8.86
C VAL A 181 -10.09 -1.29 -8.31
N ARG A 182 -9.59 -0.06 -8.29
CA ARG A 182 -8.40 0.32 -7.54
C ARG A 182 -8.82 0.92 -6.21
N VAL A 183 -8.30 0.36 -5.13
CA VAL A 183 -8.45 0.87 -3.77
C VAL A 183 -7.13 1.50 -3.34
N LEU A 184 -7.18 2.78 -2.97
CA LEU A 184 -6.09 3.51 -2.35
C LEU A 184 -6.47 3.82 -0.91
N ILE A 185 -5.64 3.40 0.03
CA ILE A 185 -5.82 3.72 1.45
C ILE A 185 -4.64 4.51 1.96
N GLN A 186 -4.94 5.51 2.78
CA GLN A 186 -3.94 6.23 3.54
C GLN A 186 -4.08 5.85 5.00
N SER A 187 -3.00 5.36 5.57
CA SER A 187 -2.89 5.02 6.99
C SER A 187 -1.90 5.96 7.66
N MET A 188 -2.09 6.16 8.96
CA MET A 188 -1.14 6.92 9.76
C MET A 188 -1.07 6.35 11.18
N ASP A 189 0.08 6.58 11.80
CA ASP A 189 0.29 6.39 13.24
C ASP A 189 0.67 7.73 13.89
N THR A 190 1.25 7.68 15.08
CA THR A 190 1.71 8.85 15.82
C THR A 190 2.91 9.56 15.17
N LYS A 191 3.63 8.90 14.25
CA LYS A 191 4.91 9.36 13.69
C LYS A 191 4.83 9.73 12.21
N SER A 192 4.04 9.00 11.43
CA SER A 192 4.07 9.07 9.97
C SER A 192 2.76 8.66 9.31
N THR A 193 2.64 9.04 8.04
CA THR A 193 1.54 8.68 7.16
C THR A 193 2.09 7.92 5.97
N TRP A 194 1.35 6.93 5.47
CA TRP A 194 1.71 6.15 4.30
C TRP A 194 0.49 5.75 3.47
N GLY A 195 0.69 5.67 2.16
CA GLY A 195 -0.31 5.20 1.20
C GLY A 195 -0.03 3.77 0.76
N THR A 196 -1.09 3.00 0.52
CA THR A 196 -1.02 1.63 -0.03
C THR A 196 -2.15 1.40 -1.01
N VAL A 197 -1.97 0.43 -1.91
CA VAL A 197 -2.86 0.19 -3.05
C VAL A 197 -3.20 -1.29 -3.20
N GLY A 198 -4.44 -1.56 -3.61
CA GLY A 198 -4.87 -2.88 -4.06
C GLY A 198 -5.77 -2.76 -5.28
N VAL A 199 -5.76 -3.79 -6.12
CA VAL A 199 -6.57 -3.83 -7.35
C VAL A 199 -7.14 -5.22 -7.55
N SER A 200 -8.45 -5.28 -7.77
CA SER A 200 -9.16 -6.52 -8.03
C SER A 200 -10.51 -6.21 -8.69
N GLU A 201 -11.14 -7.19 -9.30
CA GLU A 201 -12.55 -7.14 -9.71
C GLU A 201 -13.48 -7.17 -8.48
N ASP A 202 -13.01 -7.73 -7.36
CA ASP A 202 -13.71 -7.74 -6.08
C ASP A 202 -13.21 -6.60 -5.18
N ILE A 203 -14.11 -5.72 -4.75
CA ILE A 203 -13.79 -4.59 -3.86
C ILE A 203 -13.22 -5.02 -2.51
N LEU A 204 -13.66 -6.16 -1.96
CA LEU A 204 -13.14 -6.69 -0.70
C LEU A 204 -11.72 -7.22 -0.87
N GLU A 205 -11.42 -7.87 -2.00
CA GLU A 205 -10.06 -8.32 -2.32
C GLU A 205 -9.13 -7.13 -2.59
N ALA A 206 -9.57 -6.11 -3.33
CA ALA A 206 -8.79 -4.90 -3.55
C ALA A 206 -8.52 -4.17 -2.22
N SER A 207 -9.51 -4.11 -1.34
CA SER A 207 -9.37 -3.54 0.00
C SER A 207 -8.44 -4.35 0.88
N TRP A 208 -8.53 -5.68 0.81
CA TRP A 208 -7.69 -6.62 1.52
C TRP A 208 -6.21 -6.43 1.16
N GLN A 209 -5.88 -6.38 -0.13
CA GLN A 209 -4.51 -6.15 -0.60
C GLN A 209 -3.93 -4.84 -0.04
N ALA A 210 -4.69 -3.75 -0.12
CA ALA A 210 -4.25 -2.46 0.41
C ALA A 210 -4.06 -2.51 1.94
N LEU A 211 -5.00 -3.09 2.69
CA LEU A 211 -4.92 -3.23 4.15
C LEU A 211 -3.71 -4.07 4.59
N VAL A 212 -3.46 -5.19 3.91
CA VAL A 212 -2.32 -6.06 4.18
C VAL A 212 -1.01 -5.34 3.95
N ASP A 213 -0.87 -4.62 2.85
CA ASP A 213 0.31 -3.80 2.59
C ASP A 213 0.48 -2.75 3.67
N SER A 214 -0.59 -2.05 4.07
CA SER A 214 -0.50 -1.01 5.11
C SER A 214 -0.02 -1.56 6.45
N ILE A 215 -0.57 -2.69 6.87
CA ILE A 215 -0.23 -3.35 8.13
C ILE A 215 1.21 -3.90 8.08
N ASN A 216 1.58 -4.57 6.99
CA ASN A 216 2.96 -5.06 6.81
C ASN A 216 3.97 -3.91 6.77
N TYR A 217 3.59 -2.77 6.17
CA TYR A 217 4.43 -1.58 6.13
C TYR A 217 4.66 -1.00 7.52
N LYS A 218 3.61 -0.88 8.34
CA LYS A 218 3.75 -0.48 9.76
C LYS A 218 4.72 -1.40 10.51
N MET A 219 4.50 -2.71 10.43
CA MET A 219 5.34 -3.68 11.14
C MET A 219 6.79 -3.65 10.67
N PHE A 220 6.99 -3.42 9.37
CA PHE A 220 8.29 -3.23 8.77
C PHE A 220 9.02 -2.00 9.31
N LYS A 221 8.34 -0.85 9.41
CA LYS A 221 8.91 0.36 10.00
C LYS A 221 9.28 0.19 11.46
N ASP A 222 8.38 -0.38 12.27
CA ASP A 222 8.63 -0.62 13.69
C ASP A 222 9.83 -1.57 13.89
N GLY A 223 9.94 -2.61 13.06
CA GLY A 223 11.08 -3.52 13.07
C GLY A 223 12.43 -2.89 12.68
N LYS A 224 12.43 -1.83 11.86
CA LYS A 224 13.63 -1.03 11.54
C LYS A 224 14.04 -0.15 12.73
N GLU A 225 13.10 0.48 13.43
CA GLU A 225 13.38 1.35 14.58
C GLU A 225 13.99 0.56 15.75
N SER A 226 13.42 -0.59 16.11
CA SER A 226 13.95 -1.43 17.19
C SER A 226 15.36 -1.96 16.94
N LYS A 227 15.86 -1.92 15.69
CA LYS A 227 17.24 -2.29 15.34
C LYS A 227 18.21 -1.12 15.37
N LYS A 228 17.73 0.13 15.28
CA LYS A 228 18.58 1.33 15.37
C LYS A 228 18.87 1.75 16.81
N GLU A 229 18.01 1.35 17.75
CA GLU A 229 18.15 1.62 19.19
C GLU A 229 19.01 0.56 19.92
N LYS A 230 19.51 -0.45 19.21
CA LYS A 230 20.42 -1.50 19.71
C LYS A 230 21.80 -1.34 19.11
#